data_AF-A0A9D2DE71-F1
#
_entry.id   AF-A0A9D2DE71-F1
#
_cell.length_a   1.000
_cell.length_b   1.000
_cell.length_c   1.000
_cell.angle_alpha   90.00
_cell.angle_beta   90.00
_cell.angle_gamma   90.00
#
_symmetry.space_group_name_H-M   'P 1'
#
loop_
_entity.id
_entity.type
_entity.pdbx_description
1 polymer ?
#
loop_
_entity_poly.entity_id
_entity_poly.type
_entity_poly.pdbx_seq_one_letter_code
_entity_poly.pdbx_strand_id
1 'polypeptide(L)'
;MRKLNLQHILCALFLLAAASGCMRPDAIAFHGVSDVDFVLSGSPTVTLVADVENSSAHNLTVRDAMFSLCRPNGDRIGRVMLTEAVTLPRKSRTDLTVPMRVTLDNMLSGLALLANPGEIDRLYVSGEATVKAGCLKRRISIDRMPLSAFLKRVGVDPDTLKEMLP
;
A
#
# COMPACT_ATOMS: atom_id res chain seq x y z
N MET A 1 13.99 15.46 11.38
CA MET A 1 12.90 15.49 10.38
C MET A 1 12.67 14.06 9.91
N ARG A 2 11.76 13.32 10.56
CA ARG A 2 11.47 11.91 10.24
C ARG A 2 10.48 11.90 9.07
N LYS A 3 10.92 11.31 7.94
CA LYS A 3 10.12 11.18 6.72
C LYS A 3 8.86 10.37 7.06
N LEU A 4 7.71 10.93 6.73
CA LEU A 4 6.41 10.27 6.75
C LEU A 4 6.51 9.03 5.85
N ASN A 5 6.75 7.83 6.41
CA ASN A 5 7.13 6.67 5.60
C ASN A 5 5.89 6.04 4.94
N LEU A 6 5.38 6.74 3.91
CA LEU A 6 4.44 6.29 2.87
C LEU A 6 4.79 4.87 2.37
N GLN A 7 6.08 4.55 2.36
CA GLN A 7 6.68 3.21 2.36
C GLN A 7 5.83 2.09 2.94
N HIS A 8 5.37 2.22 4.19
CA HIS A 8 4.69 1.14 4.91
C HIS A 8 3.24 0.95 4.42
N ILE A 9 2.57 2.02 3.98
CA ILE A 9 1.23 1.97 3.37
C ILE A 9 1.30 1.32 1.98
N LEU A 10 2.41 1.53 1.27
CA LEU A 10 2.65 0.97 -0.06
C LEU A 10 3.11 -0.49 0.00
N CYS A 11 3.92 -0.85 1.00
CA CYS A 11 4.24 -2.25 1.31
C CYS A 11 3.00 -3.02 1.78
N ALA A 12 2.16 -2.39 2.61
CA ALA A 12 0.84 -2.90 2.98
C ALA A 12 -0.01 -3.25 1.75
N LEU A 13 -0.08 -2.37 0.75
CA LEU A 13 -0.82 -2.62 -0.50
C LEU A 13 -0.30 -3.84 -1.26
N PHE A 14 1.01 -4.03 -1.31
CA PHE A 14 1.64 -5.18 -1.93
C PHE A 14 1.41 -6.48 -1.14
N LEU A 15 1.52 -6.42 0.19
CA LEU A 15 1.24 -7.54 1.08
C LEU A 15 -0.25 -7.94 1.05
N LEU A 16 -1.16 -7.00 0.83
CA LEU A 16 -2.60 -7.29 0.61
C LEU A 16 -2.83 -8.09 -0.67
N ALA A 17 -2.04 -7.82 -1.73
CA ALA A 17 -2.05 -8.62 -2.95
C ALA A 17 -1.53 -10.05 -2.72
N ALA A 18 -0.56 -10.23 -1.82
CA ALA A 18 -0.05 -11.54 -1.41
C ALA A 18 -1.04 -12.32 -0.52
N ALA A 19 -1.69 -11.64 0.42
CA ALA A 19 -2.54 -12.23 1.46
C ALA A 19 -3.97 -12.57 0.99
N SER A 20 -4.45 -12.06 -0.15
CA SER A 20 -5.84 -12.28 -0.60
C SER A 20 -6.14 -13.68 -1.18
N GLY A 21 -5.39 -14.71 -0.78
CA GLY A 21 -5.71 -16.11 -1.03
C GLY A 21 -5.36 -16.64 -2.42
N CYS A 22 -4.43 -16.02 -3.15
CA CYS A 22 -3.82 -16.63 -4.34
C CYS A 22 -2.64 -17.54 -3.98
N MET A 23 -2.11 -17.44 -2.76
CA MET A 23 -0.92 -18.15 -2.26
C MET A 23 -0.98 -18.35 -0.75
N ARG A 24 -0.04 -19.14 -0.22
CA ARG A 24 0.21 -19.21 1.22
C ARG A 24 0.71 -17.83 1.72
N PRO A 25 0.21 -17.33 2.87
CA PRO A 25 0.65 -16.06 3.44
C PRO A 25 2.17 -15.97 3.58
N ASP A 26 2.81 -17.08 3.91
CA ASP A 26 4.26 -17.19 4.16
C ASP A 26 5.10 -17.25 2.87
N ALA A 27 4.46 -17.23 1.70
CA ALA A 27 5.16 -17.32 0.41
C ALA A 27 5.78 -15.99 -0.05
N ILE A 28 5.41 -14.89 0.59
CA ILE A 28 5.93 -13.55 0.30
C ILE A 28 6.48 -12.96 1.59
N ALA A 29 7.77 -12.63 1.58
CA ALA A 29 8.42 -11.94 2.67
C ALA A 29 8.83 -10.54 2.23
N PHE A 30 8.53 -9.57 3.08
CA PHE A 30 9.00 -8.20 2.92
C PHE A 30 10.16 -7.99 3.89
N HIS A 31 11.32 -7.60 3.36
CA HIS A 31 12.56 -7.45 4.11
C HIS A 31 12.88 -5.99 4.43
N GLY A 32 12.30 -5.04 3.69
CA GLY A 32 12.47 -3.62 3.95
C GLY A 32 12.24 -2.75 2.72
N VAL A 33 12.34 -1.44 2.91
CA VAL A 33 12.34 -0.47 1.82
C VAL A 33 13.76 -0.07 1.51
N SER A 34 14.17 -0.30 0.26
CA SER A 34 15.49 0.03 -0.25
C SER A 34 15.56 1.51 -0.65
N ASP A 35 14.50 2.06 -1.25
CA ASP A 35 14.45 3.47 -1.64
C ASP A 35 13.02 4.01 -1.78
N VAL A 36 12.86 5.34 -1.66
CA VAL A 36 11.65 6.06 -2.11
C VAL A 36 12.00 7.36 -2.78
N ASP A 37 11.49 7.50 -4.00
CA ASP A 37 11.57 8.71 -4.77
C ASP A 37 10.20 9.43 -4.83
N PHE A 38 10.24 10.75 -4.74
CA PHE A 38 9.07 11.63 -4.73
C PHE A 38 9.23 12.70 -5.81
N VAL A 39 8.34 12.68 -6.80
CA VAL A 39 8.29 13.75 -7.80
C VAL A 39 7.03 14.57 -7.57
N LEU A 40 7.22 15.81 -7.12
CA LEU A 40 6.16 16.78 -6.87
C LEU A 40 5.90 17.59 -8.14
N SER A 41 5.06 17.07 -9.06
CA SER A 41 4.74 17.74 -10.32
C SER A 41 3.26 17.64 -10.66
N GLY A 42 2.43 18.60 -10.20
CA GLY A 42 0.99 18.70 -10.49
C GLY A 42 0.12 17.57 -9.89
N SER A 43 0.49 16.31 -10.12
CA SER A 43 0.02 15.09 -9.49
C SER A 43 1.22 14.35 -8.89
N PRO A 44 1.44 14.39 -7.57
CA PRO A 44 2.57 13.73 -6.93
C PRO A 44 2.72 12.26 -7.34
N THR A 45 3.89 11.88 -7.83
CA THR A 45 4.24 10.48 -8.08
C THR A 45 5.25 10.02 -7.05
N VAL A 46 5.08 8.78 -6.63
CA VAL A 46 5.89 8.13 -5.61
C VAL A 46 6.36 6.81 -6.17
N THR A 47 7.67 6.62 -6.22
CA THR A 47 8.27 5.34 -6.59
C THR A 47 8.86 4.73 -5.34
N LEU A 48 8.34 3.56 -4.96
CA LEU A 48 8.87 2.76 -3.86
C LEU A 48 9.75 1.66 -4.43
N VAL A 49 10.91 1.42 -3.82
CA VAL A 49 11.73 0.23 -4.08
C VAL A 49 11.77 -0.60 -2.80
N ALA A 50 11.24 -1.82 -2.86
CA ALA A 50 11.10 -2.71 -1.71
C ALA A 50 11.91 -4.00 -1.89
N ASP A 51 12.69 -4.41 -0.89
CA ASP A 51 13.31 -5.74 -0.84
C ASP A 51 12.23 -6.76 -0.48
N VAL A 52 11.86 -7.57 -1.47
CA VAL A 52 10.81 -8.56 -1.35
C VAL A 52 11.28 -9.92 -1.86
N GLU A 53 10.84 -10.95 -1.17
CA GLU A 53 11.07 -12.33 -1.55
C GLU A 53 9.75 -13.01 -1.90
N ASN A 54 9.76 -13.73 -3.01
CA ASN A 54 8.70 -14.63 -3.44
C ASN A 54 9.21 -16.05 -3.46
N SER A 55 8.88 -16.80 -2.42
CA SER A 55 9.20 -18.22 -2.31
C SER A 55 8.14 -19.11 -2.99
N SER A 56 7.10 -18.53 -3.61
CA SER A 56 6.09 -19.29 -4.35
C SER A 56 6.62 -19.84 -5.68
N ALA A 57 5.88 -20.78 -6.27
CA ALA A 57 6.17 -21.35 -7.59
C ALA A 57 5.67 -20.48 -8.76
N HIS A 58 5.08 -19.31 -8.49
CA HIS A 58 4.39 -18.49 -9.49
C HIS A 58 4.87 -17.04 -9.49
N ASN A 59 4.94 -16.47 -10.69
CA ASN A 59 5.12 -15.03 -10.82
C ASN A 59 3.85 -14.35 -10.31
N LEU A 60 4.04 -13.25 -9.61
CA LEU A 60 2.97 -12.44 -9.07
C LEU A 60 2.94 -11.12 -9.78
N THR A 61 1.78 -10.77 -10.31
CA THR A 61 1.59 -9.49 -10.96
C THR A 61 0.43 -8.77 -10.30
N VAL A 62 0.69 -7.58 -9.75
CA VAL A 62 -0.35 -6.61 -9.44
C VAL A 62 -0.60 -5.82 -10.72
N ARG A 63 -1.75 -6.05 -11.36
CA ARG A 63 -2.10 -5.45 -12.65
C ARG A 63 -2.53 -4.00 -12.50
N ASP A 64 -3.33 -3.77 -11.47
CA ASP A 64 -3.89 -2.48 -11.11
C ASP A 64 -4.19 -2.49 -9.61
N ALA A 65 -4.09 -1.32 -8.99
CA ALA A 65 -4.44 -1.11 -7.60
C ALA A 65 -4.82 0.36 -7.41
N MET A 66 -5.92 0.59 -6.70
CA MET A 66 -6.41 1.92 -6.37
C MET A 66 -7.06 1.90 -5.00
N PHE A 67 -6.54 2.68 -4.07
CA PHE A 67 -7.05 2.76 -2.71
C PHE A 67 -7.20 4.21 -2.29
N SER A 68 -8.32 4.47 -1.62
CA SER A 68 -8.69 5.77 -1.09
C SER A 68 -8.67 5.70 0.43
N LEU A 69 -8.13 6.75 1.03
CA LEU A 69 -8.18 6.97 2.46
C LEU A 69 -9.36 7.90 2.76
N CYS A 70 -10.25 7.47 3.64
CA CYS A 70 -11.52 8.11 3.92
C CYS A 70 -11.68 8.35 5.42
N ARG A 71 -12.42 9.40 5.77
CA ARG A 71 -12.86 9.68 7.15
C ARG A 71 -14.09 8.83 7.53
N PRO A 72 -14.46 8.77 8.83
CA PRO A 72 -15.68 8.09 9.26
C PRO A 72 -16.97 8.57 8.58
N ASN A 73 -17.03 9.85 8.22
CA ASN A 73 -18.17 10.44 7.51
C ASN A 73 -18.23 10.07 6.01
N GLY A 74 -17.18 9.42 5.48
CA GLY A 74 -17.08 9.06 4.06
C GLY A 74 -16.26 10.04 3.21
N ASP A 75 -15.82 11.17 3.78
CA ASP A 75 -15.01 12.14 3.04
C ASP A 75 -13.66 11.54 2.67
N ARG A 76 -13.32 11.60 1.38
CA ARG A 76 -12.02 11.15 0.87
C ARG A 76 -10.96 12.19 1.17
N ILE A 77 -9.86 11.75 1.79
CA ILE A 77 -8.68 12.55 2.08
C ILE A 77 -7.75 12.54 0.86
N GLY A 78 -7.58 11.36 0.29
CA GLY A 78 -6.77 11.17 -0.90
C GLY A 78 -6.86 9.75 -1.40
N ARG A 79 -6.13 9.50 -2.47
CA ARG A 79 -6.08 8.23 -3.17
C ARG A 79 -4.66 7.95 -3.64
N VAL A 80 -4.26 6.70 -3.51
CA VAL A 80 -3.07 6.14 -4.12
C VAL A 80 -3.49 5.17 -5.22
N MET A 81 -2.80 5.25 -6.35
CA MET A 81 -3.01 4.35 -7.48
C MET A 81 -1.68 3.85 -8.01
N LEU A 82 -1.64 2.58 -8.39
CA LEU A 82 -0.52 2.02 -9.12
C LEU A 82 -0.52 2.58 -10.55
N THR A 83 0.62 3.08 -11.02
CA THR A 83 0.70 3.67 -12.37
C THR A 83 1.05 2.66 -13.45
N GLU A 84 1.71 1.56 -13.09
CA GLU A 84 2.05 0.48 -14.00
C GLU A 84 1.99 -0.89 -13.31
N ALA A 85 1.75 -1.95 -14.07
CA ALA A 85 1.68 -3.29 -13.50
C ALA A 85 3.05 -3.71 -12.94
N VAL A 86 3.05 -4.22 -11.70
CA VAL A 86 4.26 -4.65 -11.00
C VAL A 86 4.32 -6.15 -10.95
N THR A 87 5.46 -6.74 -11.32
CA THR A 87 5.65 -8.19 -11.31
C THR A 87 6.81 -8.60 -10.40
N LEU A 88 6.51 -9.45 -9.43
CA LEU A 88 7.49 -10.13 -8.59
C LEU A 88 7.72 -11.56 -9.15
N PRO A 89 8.93 -11.87 -9.66
CA PRO A 89 9.24 -13.19 -10.18
C PRO A 89 9.08 -14.29 -9.13
N ARG A 90 8.82 -15.52 -9.58
CA ARG A 90 8.80 -16.70 -8.70
C ARG A 90 10.20 -17.03 -8.18
N LYS A 91 10.29 -17.63 -7.00
CA LYS A 91 11.53 -18.14 -6.40
C LYS A 91 12.67 -17.12 -6.44
N SER A 92 12.36 -15.86 -6.14
CA SER A 92 13.31 -14.76 -6.21
C SER A 92 13.22 -13.87 -4.98
N ARG A 93 14.36 -13.28 -4.61
CA ARG A 93 14.44 -12.09 -3.77
C ARG A 93 15.00 -10.96 -4.61
N THR A 94 14.34 -9.81 -4.62
CA THR A 94 14.72 -8.67 -5.45
C THR A 94 14.23 -7.38 -4.84
N ASP A 95 14.90 -6.30 -5.22
CA ASP A 95 14.33 -4.97 -5.13
C ASP A 95 13.21 -4.84 -6.16
N LEU A 96 12.00 -4.58 -5.69
CA LEU A 96 10.80 -4.42 -6.49
C LEU A 96 10.41 -2.96 -6.54
N THR A 97 10.41 -2.40 -7.74
CA THR A 97 9.94 -1.04 -8.00
C THR A 97 8.42 -1.03 -8.11
N VAL A 98 7.77 -0.23 -7.27
CA VAL A 98 6.33 -0.01 -7.22
C VAL A 98 6.07 1.46 -7.48
N PRO A 99 5.68 1.85 -8.71
CA PRO A 99 5.42 3.25 -9.02
C PRO A 99 3.93 3.56 -8.83
N MET A 100 3.68 4.66 -8.13
CA MET A 100 2.35 5.06 -7.72
C MET A 100 2.15 6.55 -7.95
N ARG A 101 0.88 6.92 -8.09
CA ARG A 101 0.44 8.30 -8.08
C ARG A 101 -0.40 8.51 -6.84
N VAL A 102 -0.11 9.59 -6.13
CA VAL A 102 -0.86 10.04 -4.96
C VAL A 102 -1.62 11.30 -5.34
N THR A 103 -2.91 11.30 -5.04
CA THR A 103 -3.79 12.45 -5.19
C THR A 103 -4.36 12.78 -3.84
N LEU A 104 -4.23 14.03 -3.42
CA LEU A 104 -4.89 14.55 -2.23
C LEU A 104 -6.10 15.35 -2.70
N ASP A 105 -7.27 14.96 -2.22
CA ASP A 105 -8.51 15.66 -2.57
C ASP A 105 -8.52 17.07 -1.96
N ASN A 106 -7.85 17.25 -0.81
CA ASN A 106 -7.54 18.56 -0.29
C ASN A 106 -6.26 18.54 0.57
N MET A 107 -5.36 19.52 0.36
CA MET A 107 -4.10 19.61 1.12
C MET A 107 -4.33 19.80 2.62
N LEU A 108 -5.40 20.51 3.00
CA LEU A 108 -5.71 20.80 4.40
C LEU A 108 -6.00 19.52 5.20
N SER A 109 -6.63 18.52 4.59
CA SER A 109 -6.94 17.23 5.20
C SER A 109 -5.69 16.38 5.33
N GLY A 110 -4.79 16.43 4.36
CA GLY A 110 -3.47 15.82 4.49
C GLY A 110 -2.71 16.41 5.69
N LEU A 111 -2.70 17.74 5.82
CA LEU A 111 -2.06 18.44 6.94
C LEU A 111 -2.74 18.15 8.28
N ALA A 112 -4.07 18.06 8.32
CA ALA A 112 -4.82 17.74 9.54
C ALA A 112 -4.46 16.35 10.09
N LEU A 113 -4.25 15.36 9.21
CA LEU A 113 -3.75 14.04 9.62
C LEU A 113 -2.35 14.10 10.23
N LEU A 114 -1.48 15.00 9.73
CA LEU A 114 -0.15 15.19 10.29
C LEU A 114 -0.19 15.88 11.66
N ALA A 115 -1.15 16.80 11.85
CA ALA A 115 -1.30 17.55 13.08
C ALA A 115 -2.02 16.76 14.19
N ASN A 116 -2.79 15.74 13.84
CA ASN A 116 -3.53 14.92 14.80
C ASN A 116 -3.40 13.41 14.49
N PRO A 117 -2.30 12.77 14.94
CA PRO A 117 -2.04 11.36 14.69
C PRO A 117 -3.12 10.42 15.21
N GLY A 118 -3.82 10.81 16.29
CA GLY A 118 -4.93 10.05 16.85
C GLY A 118 -6.13 9.91 15.91
N GLU A 119 -6.22 10.71 14.83
CA GLU A 119 -7.25 10.54 13.81
C GLU A 119 -7.01 9.34 12.89
N ILE A 120 -5.77 8.81 12.79
CA ILE A 120 -5.45 7.63 11.96
C ILE A 120 -6.36 6.45 12.30
N ASP A 121 -6.57 6.20 13.59
CA ASP A 121 -7.36 5.06 14.07
C ASP A 121 -8.82 5.12 13.62
N ARG A 122 -9.29 6.31 13.23
CA ARG A 122 -10.65 6.57 12.76
C ARG A 122 -10.74 6.56 11.24
N LEU A 123 -9.63 6.38 10.53
CA LEU A 123 -9.63 6.36 9.07
C LEU A 123 -10.07 5.01 8.53
N TYR A 124 -10.60 5.07 7.32
CA TYR A 124 -11.09 3.94 6.56
C TYR A 124 -10.37 3.87 5.22
N VAL A 125 -10.17 2.65 4.73
CA VAL A 125 -9.63 2.36 3.41
C VAL A 125 -10.74 1.75 2.56
N SER A 126 -10.95 2.31 1.38
CA SER A 126 -11.77 1.72 0.33
C SER A 126 -10.95 1.62 -0.95
N GLY A 127 -11.10 0.53 -1.69
CA GLY A 127 -10.34 0.38 -2.92
C GLY A 127 -10.40 -1.01 -3.50
N GLU A 128 -9.61 -1.18 -4.54
CA GLU A 128 -9.52 -2.43 -5.25
C GLU A 128 -8.12 -2.67 -5.81
N ALA A 129 -7.81 -3.95 -5.98
CA ALA A 129 -6.61 -4.38 -6.66
C ALA A 129 -6.89 -5.63 -7.48
N THR A 130 -6.28 -5.70 -8.66
CA THR A 130 -6.30 -6.90 -9.48
C THR A 130 -4.94 -7.58 -9.43
N VAL A 131 -4.94 -8.83 -8.98
CA VAL A 131 -3.73 -9.63 -8.79
C VAL A 131 -3.79 -10.87 -9.67
N LYS A 132 -2.64 -11.25 -10.22
CA LYS A 132 -2.46 -12.47 -10.99
C LYS A 132 -1.32 -13.29 -10.39
N ALA A 133 -1.55 -14.58 -10.16
CA ALA A 133 -0.55 -15.56 -9.75
C ALA A 133 -0.61 -16.74 -10.71
N GLY A 134 0.40 -16.89 -11.58
CA GLY A 134 0.37 -17.90 -12.64
C GLY A 134 -0.84 -17.70 -13.58
N CYS A 135 -1.73 -18.68 -13.68
CA CYS A 135 -2.96 -18.59 -14.48
C CYS A 135 -4.15 -17.99 -13.71
N LEU A 136 -4.06 -17.89 -12.38
CA LEU A 136 -5.15 -17.41 -11.53
C LEU A 136 -5.15 -15.88 -11.50
N LYS A 137 -6.30 -15.27 -11.75
CA LYS A 137 -6.54 -13.83 -11.63
C LYS A 137 -7.64 -13.59 -10.60
N ARG A 138 -7.42 -12.65 -9.67
CA ARG A 138 -8.39 -12.29 -8.64
C ARG A 138 -8.48 -10.77 -8.50
N ARG A 139 -9.71 -10.26 -8.39
CA ARG A 139 -9.98 -8.89 -7.98
C ARG A 139 -10.26 -8.87 -6.48
N ILE A 140 -9.57 -8.01 -5.77
CA ILE A 140 -9.76 -7.73 -4.35
C ILE A 140 -10.52 -6.43 -4.29
N SER A 141 -11.60 -6.40 -3.53
CA SER A 141 -12.33 -5.17 -3.23
C SER A 141 -12.40 -5.03 -1.72
N ILE A 142 -12.10 -3.83 -1.26
CA ILE A 142 -12.18 -3.42 0.13
C ILE A 142 -13.16 -2.27 0.17
N ASP A 143 -14.25 -2.45 0.92
CA ASP A 143 -15.22 -1.40 1.16
C ASP A 143 -15.15 -0.97 2.61
N ARG A 144 -14.80 0.31 2.82
CA ARG A 144 -14.78 1.00 4.11
C ARG A 144 -14.22 0.15 5.25
N MET A 145 -13.01 -0.37 5.08
CA MET A 145 -12.31 -1.11 6.12
C MET A 145 -11.58 -0.13 7.05
N PRO A 146 -11.67 -0.26 8.38
CA PRO A 146 -10.82 0.53 9.28
C PRO A 146 -9.35 0.38 8.89
N LEU A 147 -8.60 1.49 8.85
CA LEU A 147 -7.20 1.50 8.44
C LEU A 147 -6.36 0.56 9.31
N SER A 148 -6.63 0.50 10.61
CA SER A 148 -5.97 -0.45 11.53
C SER A 148 -6.24 -1.91 11.17
N ALA A 149 -7.46 -2.25 10.76
CA ALA A 149 -7.80 -3.60 10.30
C ALA A 149 -7.16 -3.92 8.95
N PHE A 150 -7.07 -2.93 8.06
CA PHE A 150 -6.36 -3.02 6.79
C PHE A 150 -4.88 -3.32 7.02
N LEU A 151 -4.21 -2.57 7.90
CA LEU A 151 -2.79 -2.76 8.25
C LEU A 151 -2.53 -4.12 8.90
N LYS A 152 -3.39 -4.56 9.83
CA LYS A 152 -3.30 -5.90 10.41
C LYS A 152 -3.45 -7.00 9.36
N ARG A 153 -4.37 -6.85 8.41
CA ARG A 153 -4.60 -7.82 7.32
C ARG A 153 -3.38 -8.01 6.42
N VAL A 154 -2.52 -7.00 6.34
CA VAL A 154 -1.30 -7.01 5.53
C VAL A 154 -0.04 -7.26 6.35
N GLY A 155 -0.18 -7.57 7.64
CA GLY A 155 0.96 -7.84 8.52
C GLY A 155 1.75 -6.60 8.93
N VAL A 156 1.17 -5.41 8.85
CA VAL A 156 1.75 -4.16 9.34
C VAL A 156 1.12 -3.81 10.68
N ASP A 157 1.95 -3.55 11.69
CA ASP A 157 1.47 -3.09 12.99
C ASP A 157 0.89 -1.66 12.87
N PRO A 158 -0.39 -1.43 13.22
CA PRO A 158 -0.98 -0.09 13.19
C PRO A 158 -0.26 0.94 14.05
N ASP A 159 0.38 0.52 15.14
CA ASP A 159 1.07 1.44 16.03
C ASP A 159 2.39 1.96 15.42
N THR A 160 2.97 1.22 14.47
CA THR A 160 4.05 1.73 13.61
C THR A 160 3.63 2.99 12.85
N LEU A 161 2.35 3.12 12.45
CA LEU A 161 1.87 4.31 11.75
C LEU A 161 1.81 5.54 12.67
N LYS A 162 1.55 5.34 13.97
CA LYS A 162 1.44 6.41 14.97
C LYS A 162 2.80 6.91 15.41
N GLU A 163 3.77 6.02 15.60
CA GLU A 163 5.16 6.36 15.91
C GLU A 163 5.87 7.11 14.76
N MET A 164 5.26 7.10 13.57
CA MET A 164 5.75 7.72 12.35
C MET A 164 5.13 9.09 12.03
N LEU A 165 4.12 9.52 12.79
CA LEU A 165 3.63 10.90 12.78
C LEU A 165 4.25 11.68 13.95
N PRO A 166 4.56 12.99 13.77
CA PRO A 166 5.15 13.81 14.82
C PRO A 166 4.25 13.96 16.05
#